data_AF-A0A968ZKI6-F1
#
_entry.id   AF-A0A968ZKI6-F1
#
_cell.length_a   1.000
_cell.length_b   1.000
_cell.length_c   1.000
_cell.angle_alpha   90.00
_cell.angle_beta   90.00
_cell.angle_gamma   90.00
#
_symmetry.space_group_name_H-M   'P 1'
#
loop_
_entity.id
_entity.type
_entity.pdbx_description
1 polymer ?
#
loop_
_entity_poly.entity_id
_entity_poly.type
_entity_poly.pdbx_seq_one_letter_code
_entity_poly.pdbx_strand_id
1 'polypeptide(L)'
;MTYTSSLPTSPAHSEKPQVAPAKVLQKVITKERSGRLTITDCQDSSISWRVYLGGGQIHYAESTMGQVERLTYLLSKHLPDFQLPKQAQGQTSTYSLLCKYWQTKNLPLNYFRKLLALLTQEALVQFLAIPQGFLDFEVKIGLDPLLLSAPFRQLIMPIKDQIPQWSQMRPAILSPFQKPLIHDSDQFLKVIWQETNHSRQLQEMTHLLQGEASLYQLADQLKIDVLALAHSLYPLVQAGAVEMSTYQEIQKSLRPAIACVDDSQTIQQFVKFSLEAEGFEVFQIMDPMQALSILIEQRPKLILMDIEMPKMDGYELCRMVRQVDLLKNIPVVMLTGREGIIDRMRARMSGCTAYLTKPFNPQELLELVQKLTSSAEVLSQI
;
A
#
# COMPACT_ATOMS: atom_id res chain seq x y z
N MET A 1 4.94 25.06 24.60
CA MET A 1 4.35 23.75 24.95
C MET A 1 3.98 23.07 23.65
N THR A 2 4.79 22.09 23.26
CA THR A 2 4.67 21.30 22.04
C THR A 2 3.51 20.31 22.20
N TYR A 3 2.48 20.43 21.36
CA TYR A 3 1.41 19.44 21.25
C TYR A 3 1.91 18.24 20.45
N THR A 4 2.13 17.12 21.13
CA THR A 4 2.27 15.80 20.52
C THR A 4 0.90 15.34 20.00
N SER A 5 0.66 15.38 18.69
CA SER A 5 -0.52 14.76 18.09
C SER A 5 -0.25 13.27 17.86
N SER A 6 -0.71 12.44 18.77
CA SER A 6 -0.87 11.00 18.55
C SER A 6 -1.98 10.77 17.53
N LEU A 7 -1.62 10.36 16.32
CA LEU A 7 -2.54 9.97 15.25
C LEU A 7 -3.09 8.55 15.50
N PRO A 8 -4.39 8.30 15.24
CA PRO A 8 -4.96 6.96 15.36
C PRO A 8 -4.55 6.07 14.19
N THR A 9 -3.98 4.91 14.52
CA THR A 9 -3.60 3.83 13.61
C THR A 9 -4.81 3.19 12.94
N SER A 10 -4.73 2.95 11.61
CA SER A 10 -5.73 2.23 10.81
C SER A 10 -6.11 0.87 11.43
N PRO A 11 -7.42 0.51 11.50
CA PRO A 11 -7.88 -0.66 12.26
C PRO A 11 -7.48 -2.03 11.67
N ALA A 12 -7.00 -2.13 10.42
CA ALA A 12 -6.66 -3.42 9.80
C ALA A 12 -5.33 -4.05 10.29
N HIS A 13 -4.45 -3.26 10.92
CA HIS A 13 -3.16 -3.74 11.44
C HIS A 13 -3.03 -3.62 12.97
N SER A 14 -3.99 -2.97 13.64
CA SER A 14 -3.92 -2.63 15.06
C SER A 14 -4.02 -3.81 16.04
N GLU A 15 -4.41 -5.01 15.58
CA GLU A 15 -4.54 -6.21 16.43
C GLU A 15 -3.53 -7.34 16.11
N LYS A 16 -2.68 -7.21 15.08
CA LYS A 16 -1.73 -8.27 14.74
C LYS A 16 -0.47 -8.17 15.61
N PRO A 17 0.02 -9.28 16.19
CA PRO A 17 1.22 -9.25 17.02
C PRO A 17 2.44 -8.85 16.18
N GLN A 18 3.20 -7.88 16.68
CA GLN A 18 4.49 -7.51 16.11
C GLN A 18 5.54 -8.56 16.51
N VAL A 19 6.32 -8.98 15.54
CA VAL A 19 7.35 -10.01 15.74
C VAL A 19 8.66 -9.62 15.06
N ALA A 20 9.76 -10.10 15.61
CA ALA A 20 11.06 -10.06 14.94
C ALA A 20 11.09 -11.16 13.84
N PRO A 21 11.20 -10.79 12.55
CA PRO A 21 11.16 -11.72 11.42
C PRO A 21 12.19 -12.85 11.52
N ALA A 22 13.42 -12.52 11.94
CA ALA A 22 14.48 -13.51 12.15
C ALA A 22 14.10 -14.61 13.16
N LYS A 23 13.46 -14.24 14.28
CA LYS A 23 13.03 -15.19 15.32
C LYS A 23 11.92 -16.10 14.81
N VAL A 24 10.96 -15.54 14.07
CA VAL A 24 9.84 -16.31 13.52
C VAL A 24 10.32 -17.27 12.43
N LEU A 25 11.15 -16.79 11.51
CA LEU A 25 11.72 -17.61 10.45
C LEU A 25 12.52 -18.80 11.04
N GLN A 26 13.36 -18.55 12.05
CA GLN A 26 14.09 -19.60 12.76
C GLN A 26 13.13 -20.63 13.38
N LYS A 27 12.07 -20.17 14.07
CA LYS A 27 11.06 -21.05 14.68
C LYS A 27 10.31 -21.90 13.65
N VAL A 28 9.98 -21.34 12.49
CA VAL A 28 9.28 -22.04 11.40
C VAL A 28 10.20 -23.11 10.80
N ILE A 29 11.46 -22.79 10.55
CA ILE A 29 12.49 -23.72 10.03
C ILE A 29 12.75 -24.86 11.02
N THR A 30 13.00 -24.56 12.30
CA THR A 30 13.29 -25.59 13.33
C THR A 30 12.11 -26.53 13.56
N LYS A 31 10.87 -26.04 13.36
CA LYS A 31 9.66 -26.88 13.43
C LYS A 31 9.29 -27.54 12.10
N GLU A 32 10.12 -27.38 11.07
CA GLU A 32 9.92 -27.93 9.72
C GLU A 32 8.54 -27.62 9.13
N ARG A 33 7.96 -26.48 9.50
CA ARG A 33 6.62 -26.10 9.02
C ARG A 33 6.69 -25.70 7.55
N SER A 34 5.81 -26.29 6.75
CA SER A 34 5.62 -25.92 5.35
C SER A 34 4.56 -24.83 5.21
N GLY A 35 4.80 -23.88 4.30
CA GLY A 35 3.87 -22.80 4.01
C GLY A 35 4.57 -21.54 3.53
N ARG A 36 3.80 -20.45 3.54
CA ARG A 36 4.26 -19.11 3.17
C ARG A 36 4.23 -18.21 4.40
N LEU A 37 5.39 -17.65 4.72
CA LEU A 37 5.58 -16.68 5.79
C LEU A 37 5.61 -15.28 5.18
N THR A 38 4.68 -14.41 5.59
CA THR A 38 4.65 -13.00 5.16
C THR A 38 4.94 -12.09 6.35
N ILE A 39 5.84 -11.13 6.16
CA ILE A 39 6.12 -10.06 7.11
C ILE A 39 5.82 -8.72 6.43
N THR A 40 4.92 -7.94 7.03
CA THR A 40 4.68 -6.54 6.67
C THR A 40 5.43 -5.65 7.65
N ASP A 41 6.18 -4.69 7.12
CA ASP A 41 6.93 -3.73 7.94
C ASP A 41 5.96 -2.79 8.68
N CYS A 42 6.22 -2.52 9.96
CA CYS A 42 5.36 -1.63 10.74
C CYS A 42 5.55 -0.15 10.39
N GLN A 43 6.69 0.21 9.78
CA GLN A 43 7.02 1.58 9.38
C GLN A 43 6.64 1.87 7.92
N ASP A 44 6.48 0.82 7.10
CA ASP A 44 5.97 0.92 5.73
C ASP A 44 5.06 -0.27 5.42
N SER A 45 3.75 -0.07 5.61
CA SER A 45 2.76 -1.11 5.34
C SER A 45 2.50 -1.35 3.85
N SER A 46 3.09 -0.53 2.95
CA SER A 46 2.93 -0.70 1.50
C SER A 46 3.71 -1.91 0.98
N ILE A 47 4.72 -2.35 1.75
CA ILE A 47 5.61 -3.44 1.35
C ILE A 47 5.56 -4.56 2.38
N SER A 48 5.48 -5.78 1.86
CA SER A 48 5.65 -6.98 2.65
C SER A 48 6.61 -7.93 1.94
N TRP A 49 7.25 -8.78 2.71
CA TRP A 49 8.20 -9.78 2.23
C TRP A 49 7.68 -11.17 2.54
N ARG A 50 7.72 -12.05 1.54
CA ARG A 50 7.22 -13.43 1.60
C ARG A 50 8.38 -14.41 1.50
N VAL A 51 8.35 -15.44 2.33
CA VAL A 51 9.31 -16.56 2.29
C VAL A 51 8.51 -17.87 2.21
N TYR A 52 8.78 -18.66 1.18
CA TYR A 52 8.18 -19.98 0.97
C TYR A 52 9.09 -21.05 1.58
N LEU A 53 8.51 -21.90 2.43
CA LEU A 53 9.23 -22.82 3.32
C LEU A 53 8.62 -24.22 3.28
N GLY A 54 9.45 -25.23 3.52
CA GLY A 54 9.00 -26.62 3.63
C GLY A 54 10.14 -27.57 4.00
N GLY A 55 9.87 -28.54 4.89
CA GLY A 55 10.86 -29.51 5.35
C GLY A 55 12.14 -28.88 5.95
N GLY A 56 11.99 -27.75 6.62
CA GLY A 56 13.13 -26.98 7.18
C GLY A 56 13.98 -26.25 6.14
N GLN A 57 13.57 -26.24 4.87
CA GLN A 57 14.26 -25.58 3.77
C GLN A 57 13.52 -24.31 3.34
N ILE A 58 14.26 -23.39 2.70
CA ILE A 58 13.68 -22.23 1.99
C ILE A 58 13.59 -22.58 0.51
N HIS A 59 12.44 -22.27 -0.07
CA HIS A 59 12.14 -22.55 -1.47
C HIS A 59 12.20 -21.32 -2.35
N TYR A 60 11.77 -20.16 -1.85
CA TYR A 60 11.87 -18.89 -2.55
C TYR A 60 11.56 -17.74 -1.58
N ALA A 61 11.97 -16.52 -1.93
CA ALA A 61 11.52 -15.31 -1.25
C ALA A 61 11.33 -14.16 -2.24
N GLU A 62 10.33 -13.31 -1.96
CA GLU A 62 9.95 -12.19 -2.82
C GLU A 62 9.28 -11.06 -2.02
N SER A 63 9.14 -9.89 -2.62
CA SER A 63 8.28 -8.82 -2.12
C SER A 63 6.83 -9.03 -2.57
N THR A 64 5.86 -8.45 -1.87
CA THR A 64 4.45 -8.47 -2.28
C THR A 64 4.16 -7.45 -3.37
N MET A 65 4.78 -6.28 -3.26
CA MET A 65 4.69 -5.16 -4.20
C MET A 65 6.04 -4.92 -4.89
N GLY A 66 6.01 -4.18 -6.00
CA GLY A 66 7.22 -3.78 -6.74
C GLY A 66 8.01 -4.93 -7.35
N GLN A 67 7.38 -6.09 -7.53
CA GLN A 67 8.07 -7.30 -7.98
C GLN A 67 8.75 -7.10 -9.35
N VAL A 68 8.09 -6.43 -10.29
CA VAL A 68 8.62 -6.16 -11.65
C VAL A 68 9.86 -5.27 -11.58
N GLU A 69 9.81 -4.21 -10.78
CA GLU A 69 10.91 -3.26 -10.63
C GLU A 69 12.13 -3.91 -10.00
N ARG A 70 11.93 -4.56 -8.85
CA ARG A 70 12.95 -5.35 -8.16
C ARG A 70 13.56 -6.40 -9.09
N LEU A 71 12.72 -7.11 -9.85
CA LEU A 71 13.19 -8.12 -10.78
C LEU A 71 14.01 -7.50 -11.91
N THR A 72 13.56 -6.39 -12.48
CA THR A 72 14.28 -5.66 -13.53
C THR A 72 15.70 -5.30 -13.05
N TYR A 73 15.82 -4.72 -11.86
CA TYR A 73 17.11 -4.40 -11.25
C TYR A 73 18.00 -5.63 -11.04
N LEU A 74 17.47 -6.71 -10.47
CA LEU A 74 18.25 -7.91 -10.18
C LEU A 74 18.67 -8.64 -11.45
N LEU A 75 17.81 -8.67 -12.46
CA LEU A 75 18.10 -9.32 -13.73
C LEU A 75 19.04 -8.50 -14.60
N SER A 76 19.01 -7.18 -14.57
CA SER A 76 19.96 -6.36 -15.35
C SER A 76 21.42 -6.66 -15.00
N LYS A 77 21.69 -7.08 -13.76
CA LYS A 77 23.02 -7.47 -13.28
C LYS A 77 23.44 -8.90 -13.65
N HIS A 78 22.50 -9.84 -13.69
CA HIS A 78 22.81 -11.27 -13.80
C HIS A 78 22.37 -11.91 -15.13
N LEU A 79 21.45 -11.24 -15.83
CA LEU A 79 20.77 -11.65 -17.05
C LEU A 79 20.42 -10.40 -17.92
N PRO A 80 21.40 -9.70 -18.49
CA PRO A 80 21.16 -8.47 -19.24
C PRO A 80 20.26 -8.66 -20.48
N ASP A 81 20.23 -9.86 -21.06
CA ASP A 81 19.36 -10.21 -22.20
C ASP A 81 17.91 -10.55 -21.79
N PHE A 82 17.59 -10.54 -20.49
CA PHE A 82 16.25 -10.84 -20.01
C PHE A 82 15.34 -9.62 -20.15
N GLN A 83 14.33 -9.76 -21.00
CA GLN A 83 13.25 -8.79 -21.14
C GLN A 83 11.99 -9.32 -20.45
N LEU A 84 11.48 -8.55 -19.48
CA LEU A 84 10.19 -8.83 -18.86
C LEU A 84 9.06 -8.72 -19.91
N PRO A 85 8.14 -9.70 -19.99
CA PRO A 85 6.97 -9.58 -20.83
C PRO A 85 6.12 -8.36 -20.43
N LYS A 86 5.77 -7.50 -21.39
CA LYS A 86 4.94 -6.28 -21.15
C LYS A 86 3.56 -6.59 -20.51
N GLN A 87 3.06 -7.83 -20.65
CA GLN A 87 1.77 -8.28 -20.11
C GLN A 87 1.83 -8.83 -18.67
N ALA A 88 2.96 -8.71 -17.96
CA ALA A 88 3.11 -9.18 -16.57
C ALA A 88 2.35 -8.34 -15.51
N GLN A 89 1.56 -7.34 -15.93
CA GLN A 89 0.89 -6.38 -15.04
C GLN A 89 -0.44 -6.89 -14.45
N GLY A 90 -0.79 -8.17 -14.60
CA GLY A 90 -2.02 -8.74 -14.05
C GLY A 90 -1.88 -10.17 -13.54
N GLN A 91 -2.08 -10.34 -12.23
CA GLN A 91 -2.41 -11.59 -11.51
C GLN A 91 -1.44 -12.80 -11.54
N THR A 92 -0.32 -12.77 -12.28
CA THR A 92 0.65 -13.89 -12.28
C THR A 92 1.76 -13.66 -11.26
N SER A 93 2.05 -14.65 -10.39
CA SER A 93 3.18 -14.56 -9.45
C SER A 93 4.51 -14.42 -10.19
N THR A 94 5.45 -13.62 -9.68
CA THR A 94 6.79 -13.43 -10.29
C THR A 94 7.54 -14.76 -10.44
N TYR A 95 7.38 -15.67 -9.48
CA TYR A 95 7.94 -17.02 -9.57
C TYR A 95 7.43 -17.79 -10.80
N SER A 96 6.11 -17.78 -11.04
CA SER A 96 5.51 -18.44 -12.21
C SER A 96 6.01 -17.83 -13.53
N LEU A 97 6.18 -16.50 -13.58
CA LEU A 97 6.76 -15.82 -14.75
C LEU A 97 8.20 -16.27 -15.01
N LEU A 98 9.02 -16.36 -13.97
CA LEU A 98 10.40 -16.84 -14.08
C LEU A 98 10.46 -18.30 -14.55
N CYS A 99 9.60 -19.18 -14.03
CA CYS A 99 9.52 -20.57 -14.47
C CYS A 99 9.10 -20.67 -15.94
N LYS A 100 8.12 -19.87 -16.38
CA LYS A 100 7.71 -19.82 -17.79
C LYS A 100 8.85 -19.33 -18.69
N TYR A 101 9.61 -18.32 -18.25
CA TYR A 101 10.76 -17.83 -19.00
C TYR A 101 11.85 -18.91 -19.11
N TRP A 102 12.17 -19.57 -17.99
CA TRP A 102 13.12 -20.68 -17.95
C TRP A 102 12.78 -21.78 -18.95
N GLN A 103 11.52 -22.22 -18.98
CA GLN A 103 11.02 -23.22 -19.93
C GLN A 103 11.11 -22.73 -21.38
N THR A 104 10.67 -21.50 -21.64
CA THR A 104 10.61 -20.94 -23.00
C THR A 104 12.00 -20.72 -23.60
N LYS A 105 12.98 -20.33 -22.78
CA LYS A 105 14.36 -20.06 -23.22
C LYS A 105 15.29 -21.27 -23.07
N ASN A 106 14.78 -22.39 -22.55
CA ASN A 106 15.52 -23.62 -22.32
C ASN A 106 16.84 -23.39 -21.55
N LEU A 107 16.81 -22.56 -20.49
CA LEU A 107 18.04 -22.27 -19.73
C LEU A 107 18.48 -23.50 -18.93
N PRO A 108 19.79 -23.72 -18.71
CA PRO A 108 20.26 -24.81 -17.85
C PRO A 108 19.67 -24.70 -16.44
N LEU A 109 19.10 -25.79 -15.92
CA LEU A 109 18.43 -25.80 -14.61
C LEU A 109 19.34 -25.32 -13.47
N ASN A 110 20.63 -25.68 -13.50
CA ASN A 110 21.60 -25.23 -12.50
C ASN A 110 21.81 -23.71 -12.53
N TYR A 111 21.78 -23.11 -13.72
CA TYR A 111 21.88 -21.67 -13.87
C TYR A 111 20.62 -21.00 -13.31
N PHE A 112 19.43 -21.51 -13.66
CA PHE A 112 18.17 -20.96 -13.16
C PHE A 112 18.02 -21.10 -11.63
N ARG A 113 18.49 -22.21 -11.04
CA ARG A 113 18.55 -22.38 -9.58
C ARG A 113 19.45 -21.36 -8.90
N LYS A 114 20.61 -21.04 -9.49
CA LYS A 114 21.49 -19.97 -9.00
C LYS A 114 20.77 -18.62 -9.04
N LEU A 115 20.05 -18.34 -10.12
CA LEU A 115 19.24 -17.12 -10.22
C LEU A 115 18.18 -17.04 -9.13
N LEU A 116 17.38 -18.11 -8.94
CA LEU A 116 16.38 -18.16 -7.87
C LEU A 116 17.02 -17.97 -6.48
N ALA A 117 18.23 -18.51 -6.26
CA ALA A 117 18.96 -18.31 -5.01
C ALA A 117 19.36 -16.85 -4.81
N LEU A 118 19.87 -16.17 -5.84
CA LEU A 118 20.20 -14.72 -5.79
C LEU A 118 18.96 -13.86 -5.50
N LEU A 119 17.85 -14.13 -6.19
CA LEU A 119 16.58 -13.45 -5.94
C LEU A 119 16.08 -13.71 -4.52
N THR A 120 16.18 -14.94 -4.03
CA THR A 120 15.79 -15.29 -2.66
C THR A 120 16.67 -14.59 -1.63
N GLN A 121 17.98 -14.53 -1.89
CA GLN A 121 18.96 -13.89 -1.03
C GLN A 121 18.68 -12.41 -0.84
N GLU A 122 18.46 -11.66 -1.92
CA GLU A 122 18.15 -10.23 -1.79
C GLU A 122 16.89 -10.02 -0.94
N ALA A 123 15.82 -10.79 -1.18
CA ALA A 123 14.59 -10.66 -0.40
C ALA A 123 14.81 -11.02 1.08
N LEU A 124 15.67 -11.99 1.37
CA LEU A 124 16.05 -12.35 2.74
C LEU A 124 16.87 -11.25 3.43
N VAL A 125 17.69 -10.49 2.71
CA VAL A 125 18.38 -9.32 3.28
C VAL A 125 17.35 -8.34 3.85
N GLN A 126 16.37 -7.97 3.03
CA GLN A 126 15.34 -7.00 3.43
C GLN A 126 14.42 -7.56 4.53
N PHE A 127 13.99 -8.82 4.38
CA PHE A 127 13.16 -9.52 5.37
C PHE A 127 13.83 -9.58 6.74
N LEU A 128 15.12 -9.91 6.80
CA LEU A 128 15.85 -10.10 8.06
C LEU A 128 16.33 -8.77 8.67
N ALA A 129 16.44 -7.71 7.89
CA ALA A 129 16.79 -6.38 8.40
C ALA A 129 15.64 -5.72 9.18
N ILE A 130 14.38 -6.13 8.94
CA ILE A 130 13.19 -5.60 9.64
C ILE A 130 13.28 -5.93 11.15
N PRO A 131 13.20 -4.93 12.04
CA PRO A 131 13.27 -5.17 13.49
C PRO A 131 11.97 -5.76 14.05
N GLN A 132 10.82 -5.24 13.62
CA GLN A 132 9.48 -5.66 14.00
C GLN A 132 8.56 -5.56 12.79
N GLY A 133 7.71 -6.56 12.58
CA GLY A 133 6.70 -6.54 11.54
C GLY A 133 5.47 -7.36 11.89
N PHE A 134 4.39 -7.15 11.15
CA PHE A 134 3.16 -7.91 11.27
C PHE A 134 3.28 -9.24 10.55
N LEU A 135 2.94 -10.31 11.24
CA LEU A 135 3.06 -11.68 10.76
C LEU A 135 1.77 -12.19 10.13
N ASP A 136 1.92 -12.86 8.99
CA ASP A 136 0.92 -13.76 8.43
C ASP A 136 1.57 -15.08 8.00
N PHE A 137 0.88 -16.21 8.21
CA PHE A 137 1.39 -17.54 7.85
C PHE A 137 0.30 -18.42 7.23
N GLU A 138 0.54 -18.87 6.00
CA GLU A 138 -0.42 -19.64 5.22
C GLU A 138 0.12 -21.05 4.93
N VAL A 139 -0.64 -22.08 5.33
CA VAL A 139 -0.21 -23.49 5.24
C VAL A 139 -0.42 -24.08 3.84
N LYS A 140 -1.43 -23.60 3.09
CA LYS A 140 -1.90 -24.21 1.82
C LYS A 140 -1.37 -23.50 0.57
N ILE A 141 -0.11 -23.07 0.59
CA ILE A 141 0.50 -22.35 -0.54
C ILE A 141 1.85 -22.98 -0.86
N GLY A 142 2.01 -23.40 -2.11
CA GLY A 142 3.22 -24.05 -2.61
C GLY A 142 3.67 -23.44 -3.94
N LEU A 143 4.94 -23.62 -4.24
CA LEU A 143 5.52 -23.28 -5.53
C LEU A 143 5.42 -24.48 -6.44
N ASP A 144 4.97 -24.27 -7.67
CA ASP A 144 4.92 -25.31 -8.70
C ASP A 144 5.46 -24.77 -10.03
N PRO A 145 6.52 -25.38 -10.60
CA PRO A 145 7.33 -26.46 -10.03
C PRO A 145 8.20 -25.96 -8.86
N LEU A 146 8.60 -26.87 -7.96
CA LEU A 146 9.54 -26.57 -6.87
C LEU A 146 11.00 -26.70 -7.35
N LEU A 147 11.64 -25.58 -7.70
CA LEU A 147 12.95 -25.61 -8.37
C LEU A 147 14.13 -25.29 -7.45
N LEU A 148 13.91 -24.52 -6.39
CA LEU A 148 14.88 -24.25 -5.34
C LEU A 148 14.39 -24.85 -4.01
N SER A 149 15.32 -25.50 -3.30
CA SER A 149 15.15 -25.95 -1.93
C SER A 149 16.53 -25.93 -1.31
N ALA A 150 16.77 -24.97 -0.42
CA ALA A 150 18.10 -24.71 0.14
C ALA A 150 18.04 -24.47 1.66
N PRO A 151 19.05 -24.94 2.41
CA PRO A 151 19.14 -24.65 3.82
C PRO A 151 19.32 -23.16 4.07
N PHE A 152 18.69 -22.64 5.12
CA PHE A 152 18.82 -21.23 5.51
C PHE A 152 20.28 -20.76 5.57
N ARG A 153 21.16 -21.53 6.21
CA ARG A 153 22.58 -21.18 6.32
C ARG A 153 23.27 -21.01 4.96
N GLN A 154 22.93 -21.83 3.97
CA GLN A 154 23.50 -21.75 2.62
C GLN A 154 23.07 -20.46 1.91
N LEU A 155 21.81 -20.04 2.09
CA LEU A 155 21.31 -18.80 1.51
C LEU A 155 21.87 -17.57 2.24
N ILE A 156 22.01 -17.60 3.56
CA ILE A 156 22.44 -16.43 4.34
C ILE A 156 23.95 -16.18 4.26
N MET A 157 24.79 -17.21 4.21
CA MET A 157 26.25 -17.00 4.28
C MET A 157 26.79 -15.99 3.25
N PRO A 158 26.37 -16.01 1.96
CA PRO A 158 26.82 -15.03 0.97
C PRO A 158 26.39 -13.58 1.22
N ILE A 159 25.33 -13.36 2.01
CA ILE A 159 24.70 -12.05 2.23
C ILE A 159 24.75 -11.59 3.69
N LYS A 160 25.43 -12.34 4.56
CA LYS A 160 25.43 -12.15 6.02
C LYS A 160 25.77 -10.73 6.45
N ASP A 161 26.67 -10.07 5.72
CA ASP A 161 27.18 -8.74 6.05
C ASP A 161 26.26 -7.62 5.55
N GLN A 162 25.35 -7.91 4.61
CA GLN A 162 24.40 -6.93 4.07
C GLN A 162 23.22 -6.69 5.03
N ILE A 163 22.80 -7.74 5.76
CA ILE A 163 21.69 -7.68 6.73
C ILE A 163 21.92 -6.60 7.81
N PRO A 164 23.05 -6.57 8.54
CA PRO A 164 23.28 -5.55 9.56
C PRO A 164 23.45 -4.14 8.97
N GLN A 165 24.01 -4.01 7.76
CA GLN A 165 24.13 -2.72 7.09
C GLN A 165 22.76 -2.11 6.78
N TRP A 166 21.84 -2.90 6.20
CA TRP A 166 20.47 -2.47 6.02
C TRP A 166 19.79 -2.17 7.36
N SER A 167 19.92 -3.07 8.35
CA SER A 167 19.32 -2.87 9.68
C SER A 167 19.74 -1.55 10.34
N GLN A 168 21.00 -1.13 10.17
CA GLN A 168 21.51 0.14 10.67
C GLN A 168 20.92 1.37 9.95
N MET A 169 20.68 1.27 8.64
CA MET A 169 20.13 2.38 7.85
C MET A 169 18.62 2.53 8.00
N ARG A 170 17.91 1.49 8.42
CA ARG A 170 16.43 1.46 8.53
C ARG A 170 15.77 2.62 9.27
N PRO A 171 16.35 3.24 10.32
CA PRO A 171 15.74 4.42 10.92
C PRO A 171 15.51 5.58 9.94
N ALA A 172 16.24 5.61 8.81
CA ALA A 172 16.11 6.62 7.76
C ALA A 172 15.70 6.04 6.39
N ILE A 173 16.21 4.86 6.04
CA ILE A 173 15.95 4.17 4.77
C ILE A 173 15.41 2.76 5.06
N LEU A 174 14.08 2.63 5.09
CA LEU A 174 13.32 1.41 5.37
C LEU A 174 13.55 0.30 4.35
N SER A 175 13.61 0.62 3.06
CA SER A 175 13.83 -0.39 2.02
C SER A 175 14.31 0.22 0.69
N PRO A 176 14.89 -0.60 -0.22
CA PRO A 176 15.22 -0.21 -1.59
C PRO A 176 14.06 0.32 -2.44
N PHE A 177 12.82 0.13 -1.99
CA PHE A 177 11.66 0.58 -2.73
C PHE A 177 11.27 2.02 -2.39
N GLN A 178 11.83 2.62 -1.33
CA GLN A 178 11.55 4.03 -1.05
C GLN A 178 12.08 4.94 -2.17
N LYS A 179 11.41 6.07 -2.36
CA LYS A 179 11.77 7.07 -3.37
C LYS A 179 12.42 8.27 -2.68
N PRO A 180 13.69 8.57 -2.96
CA PRO A 180 14.35 9.76 -2.46
C PRO A 180 13.84 11.01 -3.17
N LEU A 181 13.57 12.07 -2.42
CA LEU A 181 13.06 13.35 -2.91
C LEU A 181 13.91 14.50 -2.38
N ILE A 182 14.20 15.48 -3.25
CA ILE A 182 14.86 16.73 -2.88
C ILE A 182 13.82 17.84 -2.87
N HIS A 183 13.51 18.39 -1.69
CA HIS A 183 12.60 19.54 -1.56
C HIS A 183 13.32 20.88 -1.73
N ASP A 184 14.58 20.96 -1.28
CA ASP A 184 15.40 22.17 -1.38
C ASP A 184 16.74 21.83 -2.04
N SER A 185 16.87 22.22 -3.31
CA SER A 185 18.08 21.99 -4.09
C SER A 185 19.29 22.77 -3.56
N ASP A 186 19.08 23.93 -2.94
CA ASP A 186 20.17 24.74 -2.38
C ASP A 186 20.70 24.13 -1.07
N GLN A 187 19.81 23.62 -0.22
CA GLN A 187 20.18 22.85 0.97
C GLN A 187 20.91 21.57 0.57
N PHE A 188 20.40 20.84 -0.41
CA PHE A 188 21.02 19.61 -0.91
C PHE A 188 22.44 19.86 -1.43
N LEU A 189 22.63 20.88 -2.27
CA LEU A 189 23.95 21.25 -2.76
C LEU A 189 24.88 21.63 -1.60
N LYS A 190 24.44 22.46 -0.65
CA LYS A 190 25.25 22.86 0.51
C LYS A 190 25.76 21.65 1.30
N VAL A 191 24.92 20.65 1.54
CA VAL A 191 25.31 19.43 2.27
C VAL A 191 26.32 18.61 1.48
N ILE A 192 26.11 18.43 0.17
CA ILE A 192 27.09 17.76 -0.71
C ILE A 192 28.45 18.49 -0.71
N TRP A 193 28.45 19.82 -0.74
CA TRP A 193 29.68 20.61 -0.72
C TRP A 193 30.40 20.54 0.63
N GLN A 194 29.69 20.29 1.73
CA GLN A 194 30.25 20.17 3.09
C GLN A 194 30.77 18.75 3.39
N GLU A 195 30.08 17.71 2.91
CA GLU A 195 30.52 16.32 2.99
C GLU A 195 31.62 16.02 1.94
N THR A 196 32.75 16.68 2.12
CA THR A 196 33.95 16.56 1.28
C THR A 196 34.56 15.15 1.34
N ASN A 197 34.19 14.28 0.38
CA ASN A 197 34.99 13.23 -0.28
C ASN A 197 34.15 12.20 -1.07
N HIS A 198 32.82 12.34 -1.15
CA HIS A 198 31.97 11.60 -2.09
C HIS A 198 31.11 12.61 -2.86
N SER A 199 31.09 12.73 -4.18
CA SER A 199 31.90 12.33 -5.34
C SER A 199 31.11 12.95 -6.50
N ARG A 200 31.74 13.22 -7.66
CA ARG A 200 31.05 13.66 -8.90
C ARG A 200 29.71 12.96 -9.17
N GLN A 201 29.62 11.70 -8.76
CA GLN A 201 28.46 10.83 -8.87
C GLN A 201 27.19 11.39 -8.20
N LEU A 202 27.25 11.91 -6.97
CA LEU A 202 26.07 12.48 -6.30
C LEU A 202 25.62 13.79 -6.95
N GLN A 203 26.56 14.60 -7.44
CA GLN A 203 26.25 15.81 -8.22
C GLN A 203 25.56 15.44 -9.55
N GLU A 204 26.07 14.42 -10.24
CA GLU A 204 25.46 13.86 -11.45
C GLU A 204 24.07 13.27 -11.18
N MET A 205 23.79 12.78 -9.97
CA MET A 205 22.49 12.18 -9.60
C MET A 205 21.40 13.19 -9.24
N THR A 206 21.72 14.46 -9.03
CA THR A 206 20.76 15.50 -8.57
C THR A 206 19.48 15.53 -9.42
N HIS A 207 19.63 15.42 -10.75
CA HIS A 207 18.49 15.43 -11.68
C HIS A 207 17.62 14.16 -11.61
N LEU A 208 18.17 13.03 -11.16
CA LEU A 208 17.43 11.77 -11.00
C LEU A 208 16.63 11.74 -9.69
N LEU A 209 17.14 12.41 -8.66
CA LEU A 209 16.51 12.54 -7.33
C LEU A 209 15.33 13.55 -7.32
N GLN A 210 15.08 14.22 -8.44
CA GLN A 210 13.91 15.07 -8.67
C GLN A 210 12.72 14.29 -9.25
N GLY A 211 12.90 13.00 -9.58
CA GLY A 211 11.86 12.13 -10.14
C GLY A 211 11.27 11.16 -9.10
N GLU A 212 10.12 10.57 -9.41
CA GLU A 212 9.43 9.58 -8.56
C GLU A 212 10.09 8.17 -8.56
N ALA A 213 11.40 8.08 -8.78
CA ALA A 213 12.11 6.82 -8.94
C ALA A 213 12.50 6.20 -7.58
N SER A 214 12.33 4.88 -7.44
CA SER A 214 12.79 4.16 -6.23
C SER A 214 14.31 3.95 -6.22
N LEU A 215 14.88 3.56 -5.08
CA LEU A 215 16.32 3.20 -5.03
C LEU A 215 16.68 2.05 -5.98
N TYR A 216 15.77 1.09 -6.23
CA TYR A 216 16.01 0.05 -7.25
C TYR A 216 16.14 0.63 -8.65
N GLN A 217 15.24 1.54 -9.02
CA GLN A 217 15.25 2.16 -10.35
C GLN A 217 16.49 3.04 -10.53
N LEU A 218 16.81 3.84 -9.51
CA LEU A 218 18.01 4.67 -9.50
C LEU A 218 19.28 3.82 -9.59
N ALA A 219 19.38 2.76 -8.79
CA ALA A 219 20.53 1.86 -8.82
C ALA A 219 20.67 1.16 -10.19
N ASP A 220 19.56 0.79 -10.85
CA ASP A 220 19.60 0.24 -12.20
C ASP A 220 20.05 1.27 -13.25
N GLN A 221 19.53 2.51 -13.19
CA GLN A 221 19.88 3.59 -14.11
C GLN A 221 21.37 3.96 -13.98
N LEU A 222 21.86 4.02 -12.74
CA LEU A 222 23.24 4.37 -12.41
C LEU A 222 24.21 3.19 -12.52
N LYS A 223 23.69 1.96 -12.72
CA LYS A 223 24.46 0.72 -12.75
C LYS A 223 25.35 0.52 -11.52
N ILE A 224 24.81 0.86 -10.35
CA ILE A 224 25.46 0.69 -9.04
C ILE A 224 24.72 -0.32 -8.17
N ASP A 225 25.39 -0.77 -7.12
CA ASP A 225 24.74 -1.59 -6.11
C ASP A 225 23.78 -0.76 -5.24
N VAL A 226 22.59 -1.29 -4.95
CA VAL A 226 21.53 -0.56 -4.24
C VAL A 226 21.89 -0.35 -2.77
N LEU A 227 22.68 -1.26 -2.18
CA LEU A 227 23.22 -1.05 -0.84
C LEU A 227 24.26 0.08 -0.85
N ALA A 228 25.12 0.14 -1.89
CA ALA A 228 26.08 1.23 -2.04
C ALA A 228 25.40 2.59 -2.28
N LEU A 229 24.33 2.60 -3.10
CA LEU A 229 23.49 3.78 -3.29
C LEU A 229 22.85 4.23 -1.97
N ALA A 230 22.24 3.30 -1.22
CA ALA A 230 21.62 3.60 0.07
C ALA A 230 22.64 4.19 1.06
N HIS A 231 23.86 3.64 1.14
CA HIS A 231 24.94 4.21 1.95
C HIS A 231 25.34 5.61 1.53
N SER A 232 25.35 5.90 0.22
CA SER A 232 25.70 7.21 -0.30
C SER A 232 24.63 8.27 0.01
N LEU A 233 23.36 7.86 0.06
CA LEU A 233 22.24 8.73 0.41
C LEU A 233 22.03 8.86 1.91
N TYR A 234 22.44 7.87 2.72
CA TYR A 234 22.14 7.81 4.14
C TYR A 234 22.55 9.09 4.92
N PRO A 235 23.77 9.65 4.77
CA PRO A 235 24.13 10.91 5.43
C PRO A 235 23.24 12.09 5.01
N LEU A 236 22.87 12.16 3.72
CA LEU A 236 22.00 13.21 3.18
C LEU A 236 20.58 13.12 3.75
N VAL A 237 20.06 11.89 3.92
CA VAL A 237 18.77 11.66 4.57
C VAL A 237 18.84 12.05 6.04
N GLN A 238 19.93 11.70 6.74
CA GLN A 238 20.14 12.09 8.14
C GLN A 238 20.25 13.61 8.33
N ALA A 239 20.84 14.30 7.36
CA ALA A 239 20.94 15.76 7.33
C ALA A 239 19.63 16.47 6.88
N GLY A 240 18.60 15.70 6.50
CA GLY A 240 17.33 16.23 5.99
C GLY A 240 17.44 16.86 4.59
N ALA A 241 18.53 16.61 3.86
CA ALA A 241 18.71 17.06 2.49
C ALA A 241 17.97 16.20 1.46
N VAL A 242 17.65 14.94 1.83
CA VAL A 242 16.88 14.01 1.02
C VAL A 242 15.77 13.41 1.90
N GLU A 243 14.53 13.51 1.46
CA GLU A 243 13.39 12.85 2.10
C GLU A 243 13.15 11.47 1.47
N MET A 244 12.78 10.48 2.28
CA MET A 244 12.49 9.13 1.80
C MET A 244 10.99 8.86 1.87
N SER A 245 10.32 8.87 0.72
CA SER A 245 8.89 8.52 0.61
C SER A 245 8.69 7.01 0.43
N THR A 246 7.55 6.47 0.85
CA THR A 246 7.22 5.04 0.71
C THR A 246 7.03 4.65 -0.75
N TYR A 247 7.15 3.35 -1.06
CA TYR A 247 7.13 2.85 -2.45
C TYR A 247 5.84 3.18 -3.20
N GLN A 248 4.74 2.92 -2.53
CA GLN A 248 3.46 3.49 -2.83
C GLN A 248 3.07 4.27 -1.59
N GLU A 249 2.54 5.48 -1.74
CA GLU A 249 1.50 5.85 -0.80
C GLU A 249 0.50 4.73 -0.89
N ILE A 250 0.27 3.99 0.19
CA ILE A 250 -0.97 3.24 0.23
C ILE A 250 -2.03 4.32 0.11
N GLN A 251 -2.57 4.52 -1.09
CA GLN A 251 -3.94 4.92 -1.22
C GLN A 251 -4.68 3.82 -0.50
N LYS A 252 -4.81 3.99 0.82
CA LYS A 252 -5.52 3.17 1.78
C LYS A 252 -6.69 2.62 0.99
N SER A 253 -6.63 1.35 0.55
CA SER A 253 -7.35 0.86 -0.63
C SER A 253 -8.65 1.64 -0.75
N LEU A 254 -8.74 2.61 -1.67
CA LEU A 254 -9.83 3.59 -1.69
C LEU A 254 -11.08 2.88 -2.22
N ARG A 255 -11.53 1.87 -1.47
CA ARG A 255 -12.93 1.54 -1.40
C ARG A 255 -13.63 2.88 -1.20
N PRO A 256 -14.41 3.36 -2.18
CA PRO A 256 -14.95 4.70 -2.10
C PRO A 256 -15.71 4.82 -0.78
N ALA A 257 -15.30 5.76 0.08
CA ALA A 257 -15.88 5.88 1.40
C ALA A 257 -17.29 6.47 1.27
N ILE A 258 -18.29 5.74 1.74
CA ILE A 258 -19.70 6.13 1.76
C ILE A 258 -20.07 6.46 3.19
N ALA A 259 -20.56 7.68 3.43
CA ALA A 259 -21.15 8.03 4.71
C ALA A 259 -22.59 7.54 4.75
N CYS A 260 -23.02 6.90 5.84
CA CYS A 260 -24.42 6.66 6.14
C CYS A 260 -24.81 7.43 7.39
N VAL A 261 -25.71 8.40 7.26
CA VAL A 261 -26.25 9.23 8.35
C VAL A 261 -27.69 8.81 8.59
N ASP A 262 -27.92 8.04 9.64
CA ASP A 262 -29.22 7.43 9.96
C ASP A 262 -29.17 7.01 11.45
N ASP A 263 -30.22 7.30 12.21
CA ASP A 263 -30.31 6.97 13.64
C ASP A 263 -30.76 5.53 13.90
N SER A 264 -31.17 4.80 12.85
CA SER A 264 -31.48 3.37 12.87
C SER A 264 -30.24 2.52 12.63
N GLN A 265 -29.78 1.85 13.70
CA GLN A 265 -28.68 0.88 13.63
C GLN A 265 -28.93 -0.23 12.60
N THR A 266 -30.19 -0.64 12.42
CA THR A 266 -30.59 -1.66 11.45
C THR A 266 -30.32 -1.20 10.01
N ILE A 267 -30.67 0.04 9.67
CA ILE A 267 -30.41 0.60 8.33
C ILE A 267 -28.91 0.77 8.11
N GLN A 268 -28.21 1.31 9.11
CA GLN A 268 -26.75 1.45 9.08
C GLN A 268 -26.03 0.13 8.78
N GLN A 269 -26.41 -0.95 9.47
CA GLN A 269 -25.85 -2.29 9.25
C GLN A 269 -26.20 -2.84 7.87
N PHE A 270 -27.46 -2.68 7.44
CA PHE A 270 -27.90 -3.12 6.12
C PHE A 270 -27.11 -2.45 4.99
N VAL A 271 -26.96 -1.13 5.04
CA VAL A 271 -26.18 -0.35 4.07
C VAL A 271 -24.73 -0.80 4.07
N LYS A 272 -24.13 -0.95 5.26
CA LYS A 272 -22.75 -1.41 5.41
C LYS A 272 -22.52 -2.78 4.77
N PHE A 273 -23.32 -3.79 5.14
CA PHE A 273 -23.18 -5.13 4.57
C PHE A 273 -23.40 -5.16 3.05
N SER A 274 -24.36 -4.37 2.55
CA SER A 274 -24.68 -4.34 1.12
C SER A 274 -23.55 -3.75 0.28
N LEU A 275 -22.84 -2.74 0.79
CA LEU A 275 -21.82 -2.02 0.03
C LEU A 275 -20.40 -2.53 0.29
N GLU A 276 -20.08 -3.00 1.50
CA GLU A 276 -18.74 -3.53 1.81
C GLU A 276 -18.42 -4.84 1.09
N ALA A 277 -19.44 -5.64 0.78
CA ALA A 277 -19.32 -6.84 -0.06
C ALA A 277 -18.86 -6.49 -1.49
N GLU A 278 -19.21 -5.30 -1.97
CA GLU A 278 -18.98 -4.81 -3.33
C GLU A 278 -17.76 -3.87 -3.43
N GLY A 279 -16.93 -3.84 -2.39
CA GLY A 279 -15.68 -3.11 -2.40
C GLY A 279 -15.78 -1.63 -2.02
N PHE A 280 -16.86 -1.20 -1.37
CA PHE A 280 -16.94 0.12 -0.72
C PHE A 280 -16.53 0.06 0.76
N GLU A 281 -16.20 1.21 1.34
CA GLU A 281 -16.01 1.38 2.78
C GLU A 281 -17.18 2.21 3.29
N VAL A 282 -17.88 1.75 4.33
CA VAL A 282 -19.03 2.49 4.88
C VAL A 282 -18.74 2.90 6.31
N PHE A 283 -18.76 4.21 6.56
CA PHE A 283 -18.71 4.74 7.92
C PHE A 283 -20.09 5.26 8.33
N GLN A 284 -20.45 4.96 9.57
CA GLN A 284 -21.79 5.13 10.11
C GLN A 284 -21.82 6.35 11.04
N ILE A 285 -22.81 7.22 10.86
CA ILE A 285 -23.06 8.40 11.69
C ILE A 285 -24.46 8.27 12.27
N MET A 286 -24.53 7.94 13.56
CA MET A 286 -25.79 7.74 14.29
C MET A 286 -26.39 9.05 14.83
N ASP A 287 -25.54 10.04 15.12
CA ASP A 287 -25.97 11.32 15.69
C ASP A 287 -25.83 12.42 14.62
N PRO A 288 -26.94 12.96 14.08
CA PRO A 288 -26.89 13.98 13.03
C PRO A 288 -26.18 15.26 13.48
N MET A 289 -26.12 15.54 14.79
CA MET A 289 -25.41 16.70 15.32
C MET A 289 -23.88 16.61 15.14
N GLN A 290 -23.34 15.40 15.03
CA GLN A 290 -21.91 15.15 14.80
C GLN A 290 -21.58 14.95 13.31
N ALA A 291 -22.59 14.90 12.45
CA ALA A 291 -22.41 14.54 11.05
C ALA A 291 -21.47 15.50 10.33
N LEU A 292 -21.63 16.82 10.50
CA LEU A 292 -20.83 17.79 9.76
C LEU A 292 -19.34 17.69 10.06
N SER A 293 -18.95 17.54 11.33
CA SER A 293 -17.53 17.41 11.70
C SER A 293 -16.92 16.12 11.15
N ILE A 294 -17.64 15.00 11.26
CA ILE A 294 -17.17 13.70 10.75
C ILE A 294 -17.07 13.73 9.22
N LEU A 295 -18.03 14.33 8.53
CA LEU A 295 -18.02 14.45 7.07
C LEU A 295 -16.84 15.29 6.57
N ILE A 296 -16.48 16.38 7.26
CA ILE A 296 -15.32 17.23 6.94
C ILE A 296 -14.00 16.45 7.10
N GLU A 297 -13.90 15.66 8.16
CA GLU A 297 -12.72 14.86 8.47
C GLU A 297 -12.56 13.69 7.49
N GLN A 298 -13.63 12.93 7.24
CA GLN A 298 -13.58 11.67 6.49
C GLN A 298 -13.77 11.84 4.97
N ARG A 299 -14.31 12.98 4.51
CA ARG A 299 -14.48 13.36 3.09
C ARG A 299 -15.00 12.20 2.19
N PRO A 300 -16.25 11.76 2.38
CA PRO A 300 -16.80 10.65 1.63
C PRO A 300 -16.96 10.98 0.14
N LYS A 301 -17.02 9.93 -0.69
CA LYS A 301 -17.38 10.03 -2.11
C LYS A 301 -18.89 10.20 -2.31
N LEU A 302 -19.70 9.79 -1.33
CA LEU A 302 -21.16 9.93 -1.35
C LEU A 302 -21.71 9.89 0.08
N ILE A 303 -22.81 10.61 0.32
CA ILE A 303 -23.52 10.63 1.60
C ILE A 303 -24.92 10.04 1.40
N LEU A 304 -25.21 8.95 2.09
CA LEU A 304 -26.56 8.41 2.28
C LEU A 304 -27.11 9.06 3.56
N MET A 305 -28.23 9.75 3.48
CA MET A 305 -28.77 10.56 4.57
C MET A 305 -30.24 10.27 4.79
N ASP A 306 -30.60 9.86 6.00
CA ASP A 306 -31.99 9.77 6.39
C ASP A 306 -32.63 11.16 6.50
N ILE A 307 -33.93 11.22 6.19
CA ILE A 307 -34.70 12.46 6.34
C ILE A 307 -35.20 12.60 7.77
N GLU A 308 -35.76 11.52 8.34
CA GLU A 308 -36.51 11.57 9.60
C GLU A 308 -35.64 11.25 10.81
N MET A 309 -34.72 12.16 11.16
CA MET A 309 -33.85 11.99 12.33
C MET A 309 -34.28 12.88 13.52
N PRO A 310 -34.08 12.42 14.77
CA PRO A 310 -34.25 13.25 15.96
C PRO A 310 -33.30 14.44 15.96
N LYS A 311 -33.76 15.57 16.53
CA LYS A 311 -33.01 16.84 16.73
C LYS A 311 -32.71 17.64 15.46
N MET A 312 -32.47 16.99 14.32
CA MET A 312 -32.16 17.65 13.04
C MET A 312 -32.69 16.82 11.88
N ASP A 313 -33.47 17.45 11.00
CA ASP A 313 -33.97 16.83 9.76
C ASP A 313 -32.84 16.73 8.72
N GLY A 314 -32.79 15.63 7.96
CA GLY A 314 -31.85 15.43 6.87
C GLY A 314 -31.84 16.57 5.84
N TYR A 315 -32.98 17.21 5.58
CA TYR A 315 -33.03 18.39 4.70
C TYR A 315 -32.21 19.57 5.24
N GLU A 316 -32.23 19.80 6.54
CA GLU A 316 -31.47 20.87 7.19
C GLU A 316 -29.97 20.54 7.15
N LEU A 317 -29.61 19.30 7.50
CA LEU A 317 -28.23 18.83 7.43
C LEU A 317 -27.65 18.91 6.01
N CYS A 318 -28.42 18.54 4.99
CA CYS A 318 -27.99 18.66 3.59
C CYS A 318 -27.71 20.12 3.19
N ARG A 319 -28.51 21.08 3.66
CA ARG A 319 -28.22 22.51 3.42
C ARG A 319 -26.91 22.94 4.09
N MET A 320 -26.64 22.47 5.31
CA MET A 320 -25.38 22.74 6.00
C MET A 320 -24.18 22.13 5.25
N VAL A 321 -24.32 20.89 4.76
CA VAL A 321 -23.31 20.22 3.92
C VAL A 321 -23.02 21.04 2.66
N ARG A 322 -24.04 21.62 2.02
CA ARG A 322 -23.88 22.46 0.82
C ARG A 322 -23.22 23.81 1.08
N GLN A 323 -23.24 24.30 2.33
CA GLN A 323 -22.55 25.54 2.72
C GLN A 323 -21.06 25.33 3.00
N VAL A 324 -20.59 24.09 3.16
CA VAL A 324 -19.18 23.78 3.41
C VAL A 324 -18.45 23.52 2.09
N ASP A 325 -17.43 24.33 1.79
CA ASP A 325 -16.70 24.26 0.52
C ASP A 325 -16.10 22.87 0.20
N LEU A 326 -15.68 22.15 1.23
CA LEU A 326 -15.11 20.81 1.12
C LEU A 326 -16.16 19.73 0.80
N LEU A 327 -17.44 19.98 1.08
CA LEU A 327 -18.51 18.99 0.97
C LEU A 327 -19.57 19.34 -0.07
N LYS A 328 -19.63 20.59 -0.53
CA LYS A 328 -20.70 21.11 -1.38
C LYS A 328 -20.91 20.33 -2.68
N ASN A 329 -19.86 19.70 -3.21
CA ASN A 329 -19.89 18.91 -4.44
C ASN A 329 -20.12 17.40 -4.21
N ILE A 330 -20.12 16.92 -2.96
CA ILE A 330 -20.31 15.49 -2.67
C ILE A 330 -21.77 15.11 -2.93
N PRO A 331 -22.06 14.05 -3.72
CA PRO A 331 -23.41 13.56 -3.92
C PRO A 331 -24.10 13.21 -2.60
N VAL A 332 -25.32 13.72 -2.39
CA VAL A 332 -26.16 13.39 -1.23
C VAL A 332 -27.40 12.64 -1.73
N VAL A 333 -27.59 11.41 -1.26
CA VAL A 333 -28.78 10.60 -1.52
C VAL A 333 -29.64 10.59 -0.28
N MET A 334 -30.87 11.05 -0.41
CA MET A 334 -31.84 11.03 0.68
C MET A 334 -32.52 9.67 0.76
N LEU A 335 -32.52 9.07 1.96
CA LEU A 335 -33.29 7.87 2.26
C LEU A 335 -34.64 8.30 2.82
N THR A 336 -35.73 7.97 2.15
CA THR A 336 -37.08 8.45 2.51
C THR A 336 -38.04 7.31 2.81
N GLY A 337 -38.86 7.42 3.87
CA GLY A 337 -39.99 6.52 4.11
C GLY A 337 -41.29 6.92 3.41
N ARG A 338 -41.32 8.05 2.67
CA ARG A 338 -42.52 8.64 2.08
C ARG A 338 -42.37 8.89 0.57
N GLU A 339 -43.45 8.66 -0.18
CA GLU A 339 -43.54 8.90 -1.64
C GLU A 339 -44.28 10.21 -2.00
N GLY A 340 -44.26 11.21 -1.12
CA GLY A 340 -45.10 12.41 -1.22
C GLY A 340 -44.64 13.46 -2.26
N ILE A 341 -45.60 14.15 -2.89
CA ILE A 341 -45.37 15.28 -3.83
C ILE A 341 -44.66 16.47 -3.14
N ILE A 342 -44.90 16.66 -1.84
CA ILE A 342 -44.35 17.77 -1.03
C ILE A 342 -42.82 17.63 -0.86
N ASP A 343 -42.30 16.41 -0.87
CA ASP A 343 -40.87 16.12 -0.71
C ASP A 343 -40.06 16.55 -1.93
N ARG A 344 -40.63 16.53 -3.13
CA ARG A 344 -39.93 16.93 -4.36
C ARG A 344 -39.61 18.43 -4.44
N MET A 345 -40.43 19.28 -3.82
CA MET A 345 -40.13 20.73 -3.73
C MET A 345 -39.06 21.01 -2.68
N ARG A 346 -39.13 20.36 -1.50
CA ARG A 346 -38.10 20.47 -0.46
C ARG A 346 -36.76 19.90 -0.92
N ALA A 347 -36.80 18.81 -1.69
CA ALA A 347 -35.65 18.20 -2.34
C ALA A 347 -34.84 19.20 -3.16
N ARG A 348 -35.51 19.88 -4.10
CA ARG A 348 -34.89 20.85 -5.00
C ARG A 348 -34.25 22.02 -4.24
N MET A 349 -34.82 22.39 -3.09
CA MET A 349 -34.32 23.45 -2.22
C MET A 349 -33.19 22.99 -1.28
N SER A 350 -33.04 21.69 -1.03
CA SER A 350 -32.03 21.14 -0.11
C SER A 350 -30.65 20.91 -0.75
N GLY A 351 -30.59 20.79 -2.08
CA GLY A 351 -29.36 20.50 -2.81
C GLY A 351 -28.96 19.02 -2.83
N CYS A 352 -29.86 18.10 -2.46
CA CYS A 352 -29.65 16.67 -2.61
C CYS A 352 -29.50 16.25 -4.08
N THR A 353 -28.79 15.16 -4.32
CA THR A 353 -28.51 14.62 -5.66
C THR A 353 -29.53 13.58 -6.12
N ALA A 354 -29.98 12.70 -5.21
CA ALA A 354 -30.96 11.65 -5.52
C ALA A 354 -31.78 11.24 -4.29
N TYR A 355 -32.76 10.37 -4.50
CA TYR A 355 -33.61 9.75 -3.47
C TYR A 355 -33.60 8.24 -3.59
N LEU A 356 -33.76 7.56 -2.46
CA LEU A 356 -34.00 6.13 -2.38
C LEU A 356 -35.10 5.87 -1.34
N THR A 357 -36.18 5.22 -1.76
CA THR A 357 -37.36 4.97 -0.91
C THR A 357 -37.13 3.73 -0.03
N LYS A 358 -37.38 3.85 1.27
CA LYS A 358 -37.37 2.75 2.23
C LYS A 358 -38.71 1.98 2.16
N PRO A 359 -38.72 0.64 2.15
CA PRO A 359 -37.55 -0.25 2.13
C PRO A 359 -36.94 -0.36 0.73
N PHE A 360 -35.62 -0.28 0.65
CA PHE A 360 -34.84 -0.52 -0.58
C PHE A 360 -34.09 -1.84 -0.49
N ASN A 361 -33.85 -2.46 -1.65
CA ASN A 361 -33.08 -3.70 -1.72
C ASN A 361 -31.57 -3.41 -1.96
N PRO A 362 -30.66 -4.37 -1.69
CA PRO A 362 -29.22 -4.16 -1.84
C PRO A 362 -28.78 -3.77 -3.25
N GLN A 363 -29.44 -4.31 -4.28
CA GLN A 363 -29.09 -4.07 -5.67
C GLN A 363 -29.42 -2.63 -6.09
N GLU A 364 -30.60 -2.14 -5.71
CA GLU A 364 -31.02 -0.76 -5.97
C GLU A 364 -30.09 0.26 -5.31
N LEU A 365 -29.69 -0.02 -4.05
CA LEU A 365 -28.69 0.78 -3.35
C LEU A 365 -27.34 0.79 -4.08
N LEU A 366 -26.86 -0.39 -4.48
CA LEU A 366 -25.57 -0.55 -5.16
C LEU A 366 -25.53 0.19 -6.51
N GLU A 367 -26.56 0.01 -7.34
CA GLU A 367 -26.66 0.66 -8.67
C GLU A 367 -26.64 2.18 -8.54
N LEU A 368 -27.36 2.72 -7.55
CA LEU A 368 -27.40 4.16 -7.30
C LEU A 368 -26.05 4.69 -6.81
N VAL A 369 -25.41 3.99 -5.87
CA VAL A 369 -24.09 4.37 -5.35
C VAL A 369 -23.04 4.34 -6.47
N GLN A 370 -22.95 3.25 -7.22
CA GLN A 370 -22.00 3.11 -8.33
C GLN A 370 -22.17 4.21 -9.38
N LYS A 371 -23.42 4.51 -9.78
CA LYS A 371 -23.71 5.57 -10.76
C LYS A 371 -23.17 6.93 -10.31
N LEU A 372 -23.38 7.27 -9.04
CA LEU A 372 -23.04 8.57 -8.49
C LEU A 372 -21.55 8.70 -8.13
N THR A 373 -20.88 7.60 -7.75
CA THR A 373 -19.44 7.59 -7.50
C THR A 373 -18.61 7.59 -8.80
N SER A 374 -19.10 6.95 -9.88
CA SER A 374 -18.42 6.90 -11.19
C SER A 374 -18.46 8.23 -11.94
N SER A 375 -19.55 8.99 -11.77
CA SER A 375 -19.73 10.29 -12.45
C SER A 375 -18.84 11.40 -11.86
N ALA A 376 -18.34 11.23 -10.63
CA ALA A 376 -17.47 12.19 -9.96
C ALA A 376 -16.01 12.16 -10.46
N GLU A 377 -15.57 11.09 -11.12
CA GLU A 377 -14.20 10.96 -11.65
C GLU A 377 -13.98 11.72 -12.97
N VAL A 378 -15.06 11.97 -13.73
CA VAL A 378 -14.99 12.67 -15.03
C VAL A 378 -14.81 14.19 -14.86
N LEU A 379 -15.21 14.76 -13.72
CA LEU A 379 -15.13 16.21 -13.47
C LEU A 379 -13.79 16.69 -12.88
N SER A 380 -12.84 15.79 -12.60
CA SER A 380 -11.48 16.13 -12.16
C SER A 380 -10.44 16.13 -13.28
N GLN A 381 -10.86 15.98 -14.54
CA GLN A 381 -9.98 15.99 -15.72
C GLN A 381 -10.35 17.07 -16.76
N ILE A 382 -11.12 18.08 -16.36
CA ILE A 382 -11.39 19.29 -17.13
C ILE A 382 -11.07 20.47 -16.22
#